data_AF-A0A3D4PDB4-F1
#
_entry.id   AF-A0A3D4PDB4-F1
#
_cell.length_a   1.000
_cell.length_b   1.000
_cell.length_c   1.000
_cell.angle_alpha   90.00
_cell.angle_beta   90.00
_cell.angle_gamma   90.00
#
_symmetry.space_group_name_H-M   'P 1'
#
loop_
_entity.id
_entity.type
_entity.pdbx_description
1 polymer ?
#
loop_
_entity_poly.entity_id
_entity_poly.type
_entity_poly.pdbx_seq_one_letter_code
_entity_poly.pdbx_strand_id
1 'polypeptide(L)'
;MSNYVSTASLVVGVAAVHSKASDILVAGAMSMASGAYVSVTSQSDTERADLDLERRELATESNSEHNELAAKYDSRWVEPSLTRQVAEQLMAQDTLAAHAHTRDEFEISDMTTARTVQAALVSAGTFAIGASLPLVTVVAIPPISF
;
A
#
# COMPACT_ATOMS: atom_id res chain seq x y z
N MET A 1 -3.14 -14.48 -1.57
CA MET A 1 -3.83 -15.72 -1.15
C MET A 1 -3.26 -16.24 0.17
N SER A 2 -3.26 -15.44 1.25
CA SER A 2 -2.56 -15.86 2.51
C SER A 2 -3.21 -15.37 3.81
N ASN A 3 -4.26 -14.55 3.75
CA ASN A 3 -4.82 -13.94 4.96
C ASN A 3 -5.58 -14.97 5.83
N TYR A 4 -6.33 -15.88 5.21
CA TYR A 4 -7.16 -16.86 5.94
C TYR A 4 -6.37 -17.85 6.80
N VAL A 5 -5.25 -18.38 6.30
CA VAL A 5 -4.43 -19.35 7.05
C VAL A 5 -3.69 -18.67 8.21
N SER A 6 -3.22 -17.43 8.00
CA SER A 6 -2.55 -16.65 9.04
C SER A 6 -3.53 -16.24 10.15
N THR A 7 -4.71 -15.73 9.81
CA THR A 7 -5.76 -15.40 10.80
C THR A 7 -6.26 -16.63 11.56
N ALA A 8 -6.42 -17.78 10.89
CA ALA A 8 -6.85 -19.01 11.54
C ALA A 8 -5.81 -19.50 12.57
N SER A 9 -4.52 -19.45 12.22
CA SER A 9 -3.43 -19.86 13.11
C SER A 9 -3.31 -18.95 14.33
N LEU A 10 -3.53 -17.65 14.15
CA LEU A 10 -3.47 -16.64 15.21
C LEU A 10 -4.68 -16.76 16.17
N VAL A 11 -5.89 -16.97 15.65
CA VAL A 11 -7.10 -17.18 16.48
C VAL A 11 -6.99 -18.48 17.29
N VAL A 12 -6.47 -19.57 16.70
CA VAL A 12 -6.24 -20.84 17.42
C VAL A 12 -5.17 -20.66 18.52
N GLY A 13 -4.09 -19.93 18.24
CA GLY A 13 -3.04 -19.64 19.24
C GLY A 13 -3.52 -18.78 20.40
N VAL A 14 -4.37 -17.79 20.15
CA VAL A 14 -4.93 -16.92 21.21
C VAL A 14 -6.07 -17.61 21.97
N ALA A 15 -6.87 -18.46 21.34
CA ALA A 15 -7.91 -19.25 22.01
C ALA A 15 -7.34 -20.29 23.00
N ALA A 16 -6.08 -20.71 22.84
CA ALA A 16 -5.38 -21.58 23.80
C ALA A 16 -5.05 -20.87 25.13
N VAL A 17 -5.04 -19.54 25.15
CA VAL A 17 -4.98 -18.73 26.36
C VAL A 17 -6.42 -18.38 26.71
N HIS A 18 -6.89 -18.71 27.92
CA HIS A 18 -8.26 -18.54 28.46
C HIS A 18 -8.88 -17.12 28.33
N SER A 19 -8.98 -16.60 27.12
CA SER A 19 -9.36 -15.25 26.76
C SER A 19 -10.79 -15.28 26.23
N LYS A 20 -11.60 -14.27 26.56
CA LYS A 20 -12.96 -14.19 26.03
C LYS A 20 -12.88 -13.96 24.52
N ALA A 21 -13.78 -14.58 23.75
CA ALA A 21 -13.84 -14.38 22.29
C ALA A 21 -13.93 -12.90 21.88
N SER A 22 -14.55 -12.06 22.71
CA SER A 22 -14.59 -10.60 22.56
C SER A 22 -13.20 -9.97 22.57
N ASP A 23 -12.31 -10.43 23.44
CA ASP A 23 -10.98 -9.84 23.65
C ASP A 23 -10.09 -10.17 22.44
N ILE A 24 -10.26 -11.35 21.85
CA ILE A 24 -9.60 -11.77 20.61
C ILE A 24 -10.02 -10.89 19.43
N LEU A 25 -11.32 -10.61 19.30
CA LEU A 25 -11.83 -9.74 18.23
C LEU A 25 -11.32 -8.31 18.38
N VAL A 26 -11.37 -7.74 19.58
CA VAL A 26 -10.92 -6.35 19.82
C VAL A 26 -9.41 -6.22 19.59
N ALA A 27 -8.60 -7.12 20.17
CA ALA A 27 -7.15 -7.08 20.03
C ALA A 27 -6.72 -7.28 18.56
N GLY A 28 -7.34 -8.24 17.87
CA GLY A 28 -7.04 -8.50 16.46
C GLY A 28 -7.50 -7.37 15.53
N ALA A 29 -8.69 -6.81 15.74
CA ALA A 29 -9.17 -5.68 14.95
C ALA A 29 -8.31 -4.42 15.16
N MET A 30 -7.88 -4.13 16.40
CA MET A 30 -6.97 -3.03 16.70
C MET A 30 -5.59 -3.22 16.06
N SER A 31 -5.06 -4.44 16.10
CA SER A 31 -3.78 -4.78 15.45
C SER A 31 -3.86 -4.58 13.93
N MET A 32 -4.95 -5.06 13.31
CA MET A 32 -5.18 -4.92 11.87
C MET A 32 -5.40 -3.46 11.44
N ALA A 33 -6.10 -2.66 12.26
CA ALA A 33 -6.28 -1.23 12.02
C ALA A 33 -4.94 -0.49 12.10
N SER A 34 -4.17 -0.76 13.15
CA SER A 34 -2.87 -0.11 13.40
C SER A 34 -1.85 -0.48 12.33
N GLY A 35 -1.80 -1.76 11.93
CA GLY A 35 -0.92 -2.24 10.86
C GLY A 35 -1.24 -1.58 9.51
N ALA A 36 -2.52 -1.50 9.14
CA ALA A 36 -2.94 -0.81 7.92
C ALA A 36 -2.65 0.69 7.98
N TYR A 37 -2.88 1.34 9.12
CA TYR A 37 -2.58 2.76 9.30
C TYR A 37 -1.09 3.06 9.13
N VAL A 38 -0.23 2.31 9.84
CA VAL A 38 1.23 2.48 9.76
C VAL A 38 1.71 2.19 8.34
N SER A 39 1.27 1.09 7.73
CA SER A 39 1.66 0.72 6.37
C SER A 39 1.34 1.82 5.35
N VAL A 40 0.11 2.34 5.34
CA VAL A 40 -0.32 3.38 4.39
C VAL A 40 0.40 4.71 4.67
N THR A 41 0.63 5.04 5.95
CA THR A 41 1.33 6.27 6.33
C THR A 41 2.80 6.20 5.93
N SER A 42 3.49 5.09 6.21
CA SER A 42 4.88 4.90 5.82
C SER A 42 5.06 4.92 4.29
N GLN A 43 4.14 4.31 3.54
CA GLN A 43 4.14 4.40 2.08
C GLN A 43 3.98 5.86 1.61
N SER A 44 3.02 6.60 2.19
CA SER A 44 2.78 8.00 1.85
C SER A 44 3.99 8.89 2.16
N ASP A 45 4.72 8.60 3.23
CA ASP A 45 5.93 9.35 3.61
C ASP A 45 7.09 9.08 2.64
N THR A 46 7.28 7.82 2.21
CA THR A 46 8.24 7.47 1.15
C THR A 46 7.90 8.18 -0.15
N GLU A 47 6.65 8.12 -0.60
CA GLU A 47 6.18 8.80 -1.83
C GLU A 47 6.45 10.32 -1.78
N ARG A 48 6.23 10.96 -0.63
CA ARG A 48 6.52 12.39 -0.45
C ARG A 48 8.02 12.69 -0.50
N ALA A 49 8.84 11.85 0.13
CA ALA A 49 10.29 12.02 0.13
C ALA A 49 10.86 11.91 -1.29
N ASP A 50 10.37 10.95 -2.05
CA ASP A 50 10.78 10.73 -3.45
C ASP A 50 10.31 11.90 -4.35
N LEU A 51 9.08 12.40 -4.17
CA LEU A 51 8.62 13.62 -4.87
C LEU A 51 9.46 14.85 -4.52
N ASP A 52 9.91 14.97 -3.27
CA ASP A 52 10.77 16.07 -2.85
C ASP A 52 12.21 15.95 -3.37
N LEU A 53 12.68 14.74 -3.64
CA LEU A 53 13.95 14.51 -4.33
C LEU A 53 13.83 14.89 -5.81
N GLU A 54 12.82 14.38 -6.49
CA GLU A 54 12.53 14.65 -7.91
C GLU A 54 12.39 16.16 -8.18
N ARG A 55 11.70 16.90 -7.30
CA ARG A 55 11.60 18.37 -7.40
C ARG A 55 12.96 19.07 -7.35
N ARG A 56 13.91 18.54 -6.59
CA ARG A 56 15.26 19.10 -6.51
C ARG A 56 16.04 18.76 -7.78
N GLU A 57 15.99 17.52 -8.22
CA GLU A 57 16.65 17.04 -9.44
C GLU A 57 16.16 17.83 -10.67
N LEU A 58 14.84 18.04 -10.81
CA LEU A 58 14.27 18.90 -11.85
C LEU A 58 14.77 20.36 -11.78
N ALA A 59 15.03 20.88 -10.57
CA ALA A 59 15.50 22.26 -10.38
C ALA A 59 17.01 22.41 -10.63
N THR A 60 17.82 21.39 -10.37
CA THR A 60 19.29 21.46 -10.47
C THR A 60 19.85 20.79 -11.71
N GLU A 61 19.15 19.81 -12.29
CA GLU A 61 19.66 18.89 -13.31
C GLU A 61 18.71 18.74 -14.53
N SER A 62 17.99 19.79 -14.91
CA SER A 62 16.98 19.76 -15.99
C SER A 62 17.42 19.08 -17.30
N ASN A 63 18.69 19.19 -17.72
CA ASN A 63 19.18 18.49 -18.91
C ASN A 63 19.33 16.97 -18.71
N SER A 64 19.72 16.54 -17.50
CA SER A 64 19.82 15.14 -17.13
C SER A 64 18.43 14.50 -17.12
N GLU A 65 17.48 15.16 -16.45
CA GLU A 65 16.08 14.74 -16.35
C GLU A 65 15.41 14.62 -17.74
N HIS A 66 15.68 15.57 -18.64
CA HIS A 66 15.19 15.49 -20.02
C HIS A 66 15.69 14.22 -20.74
N ASN A 67 16.97 13.88 -20.55
CA ASN A 67 17.54 12.69 -21.16
C ASN A 67 17.02 11.41 -20.51
N GLU A 68 16.79 11.42 -19.19
CA GLU A 68 16.15 10.31 -18.49
C GLU A 68 14.74 10.05 -19.01
N LEU A 69 13.93 11.11 -19.14
CA LEU A 69 12.57 11.00 -19.66
C LEU A 69 12.54 10.46 -21.09
N ALA A 70 13.42 10.96 -21.96
CA ALA A 70 13.55 10.45 -23.33
C ALA A 70 13.98 8.97 -23.35
N ALA A 71 14.96 8.58 -22.53
CA ALA A 71 15.44 7.20 -22.44
C ALA A 71 14.36 6.22 -21.95
N LYS A 72 13.46 6.66 -21.05
CA LYS A 72 12.30 5.86 -20.65
C LYS A 72 11.39 5.52 -21.83
N TYR A 73 11.15 6.46 -22.75
CA TYR A 73 10.37 6.17 -23.95
C TYR A 73 11.13 5.38 -25.02
N ASP A 74 12.46 5.49 -25.08
CA ASP A 74 13.28 4.66 -25.98
C ASP A 74 13.09 3.17 -25.65
N SER A 75 13.00 2.84 -24.35
CA SER A 75 12.75 1.48 -23.88
C SER A 75 11.39 0.89 -24.32
N ARG A 76 10.47 1.75 -24.81
CA ARG A 76 9.11 1.41 -25.25
C ARG A 76 9.00 1.30 -26.78
N TRP A 77 10.11 1.06 -27.47
CA TRP A 77 10.19 0.85 -28.93
C TRP A 77 9.85 2.09 -29.75
N VAL A 78 10.04 3.27 -29.17
CA VAL A 78 9.83 4.56 -29.84
C VAL A 78 11.15 5.04 -30.45
N GLU A 79 11.09 5.67 -31.62
CA GLU A 79 12.30 6.18 -32.29
C GLU A 79 12.95 7.32 -31.48
N PRO A 80 14.29 7.37 -31.33
CA PRO A 80 14.97 8.35 -30.45
C PRO A 80 14.71 9.83 -30.79
N SER A 81 14.46 10.12 -32.08
CA SER A 81 14.10 11.45 -32.53
C SER A 81 12.73 11.90 -32.01
N LEU A 82 11.81 10.94 -31.84
CA LEU A 82 10.47 11.16 -31.33
C LEU A 82 10.44 11.20 -29.80
N THR A 83 11.22 10.36 -29.12
CA THR A 83 11.28 10.35 -27.64
C THR A 83 11.81 11.64 -27.05
N ARG A 84 12.80 12.26 -27.69
CA ARG A 84 13.25 13.63 -27.35
C ARG A 84 12.16 14.67 -27.50
N GLN A 85 11.40 14.63 -28.60
CA GLN A 85 10.30 15.57 -28.81
C GLN A 85 9.18 15.36 -27.79
N VAL A 86 8.90 14.11 -27.43
CA VAL A 86 7.94 13.78 -26.36
C VAL A 86 8.42 14.31 -25.03
N ALA A 87 9.69 14.12 -24.67
CA ALA A 87 10.27 14.65 -23.44
C ALA A 87 10.20 16.19 -23.38
N GLU A 88 10.55 16.89 -24.46
CA GLU A 88 10.45 18.35 -24.54
C GLU A 88 9.02 18.84 -24.31
N GLN A 89 8.04 18.21 -24.99
CA GLN A 89 6.63 18.59 -24.88
C GLN A 89 6.06 18.32 -23.48
N LEU A 90 6.42 17.18 -22.87
CA LEU A 90 6.00 16.80 -21.53
C LEU A 90 6.60 17.73 -20.46
N MET A 91 7.90 18.02 -20.56
CA MET A 91 8.57 18.94 -19.64
C MET A 91 8.08 20.39 -19.79
N ALA A 92 7.68 20.81 -20.99
CA ALA A 92 7.12 22.15 -21.20
C ALA A 92 5.72 22.34 -20.59
N GLN A 93 4.94 21.27 -20.44
CA GLN A 93 3.61 21.32 -19.84
C GLN A 93 3.65 21.18 -18.32
N ASP A 94 4.25 20.10 -17.84
CA ASP A 94 4.38 19.80 -16.41
C ASP A 94 5.51 18.77 -16.22
N THR A 95 6.70 19.27 -15.90
CA THR A 95 7.89 18.46 -15.65
C THR A 95 7.70 17.43 -14.56
N LEU A 96 7.05 17.82 -13.45
CA LEU A 96 6.89 16.94 -12.29
C LEU A 96 5.83 15.88 -12.58
N ALA A 97 4.71 16.23 -13.21
CA ALA A 97 3.70 15.25 -13.61
C ALA A 97 4.23 14.28 -14.68
N ALA A 98 5.06 14.75 -15.61
CA ALA A 98 5.70 13.90 -16.62
C ALA A 98 6.63 12.86 -16.01
N HIS A 99 7.47 13.25 -15.05
CA HIS A 99 8.39 12.33 -14.35
C HIS A 99 7.64 11.41 -13.40
N ALA A 100 6.66 11.93 -12.66
CA ALA A 100 5.75 11.16 -11.81
C ALA A 100 5.01 10.08 -12.60
N HIS A 101 4.56 10.36 -13.82
CA HIS A 101 3.78 9.42 -14.62
C HIS A 101 4.65 8.38 -15.37
N THR A 102 5.92 8.70 -15.65
CA THR A 102 6.84 7.81 -16.37
C THR A 102 7.68 6.92 -15.47
N ARG A 103 7.85 7.28 -14.20
CA ARG A 103 8.35 6.32 -13.20
C ARG A 103 7.21 5.36 -12.89
N ASP A 104 7.25 4.20 -13.54
CA ASP A 104 6.38 3.05 -13.21
C ASP A 104 6.54 2.60 -11.72
N GLU A 105 7.54 3.15 -11.02
CA GLU A 105 7.86 2.98 -9.60
C GLU A 105 7.06 3.90 -8.66
N PHE A 106 6.59 5.05 -9.17
CA PHE A 106 5.63 5.88 -8.47
C PHE A 106 4.24 5.27 -8.66
N GLU A 107 3.87 4.33 -7.79
CA GLU A 107 2.46 4.12 -7.47
C GLU A 107 1.95 5.37 -6.72
N ILE A 108 1.97 6.55 -7.35
CA ILE A 108 1.16 7.70 -6.92
C ILE A 108 -0.26 7.30 -7.23
N SER A 109 -0.78 6.46 -6.36
CA SER A 109 -2.18 6.19 -6.31
C SER A 109 -2.79 7.46 -5.74
N ASP A 110 -3.72 8.09 -6.47
CA ASP A 110 -4.67 9.05 -5.90
C ASP A 110 -5.38 8.48 -4.63
N MET A 111 -5.18 7.20 -4.32
CA MET A 111 -5.70 6.48 -3.17
C MET A 111 -4.83 6.52 -1.91
N THR A 112 -3.51 6.77 -1.95
CA THR A 112 -2.63 6.56 -0.78
C THR A 112 -2.77 7.65 0.29
N THR A 113 -2.82 8.92 -0.11
CA THR A 113 -2.87 10.02 0.88
C THR A 113 -4.25 10.20 1.54
N ALA A 114 -5.36 9.87 0.85
CA ALA A 114 -6.70 10.24 1.31
C ALA A 114 -7.42 9.18 2.15
N ARG A 115 -6.88 7.96 2.25
CA ARG A 115 -7.68 6.80 2.70
C ARG A 115 -7.08 6.03 3.88
N THR A 116 -6.09 6.57 4.60
CA THR A 116 -5.44 5.89 5.74
C THR A 116 -6.45 5.41 6.79
N VAL A 117 -7.38 6.27 7.19
CA VAL A 117 -8.44 5.91 8.15
C VAL A 117 -9.39 4.87 7.55
N GLN A 118 -9.73 4.99 6.27
CA GLN A 118 -10.57 4.02 5.60
C GLN A 118 -9.90 2.65 5.51
N ALA A 119 -8.62 2.59 5.15
CA ALA A 119 -7.84 1.36 5.08
C ALA A 119 -7.77 0.67 6.45
N ALA A 120 -7.54 1.46 7.52
CA ALA A 120 -7.55 0.95 8.88
C ALA A 120 -8.92 0.36 9.29
N LEU A 121 -10.01 1.09 9.02
CA LEU A 121 -11.37 0.65 9.35
C LEU A 121 -11.82 -0.57 8.54
N VAL A 122 -11.52 -0.60 7.24
CA VAL A 122 -11.84 -1.74 6.37
C VAL A 122 -11.05 -2.97 6.81
N SER A 123 -9.77 -2.83 7.10
CA SER A 123 -8.92 -3.93 7.61
C SER A 123 -9.46 -4.50 8.92
N ALA A 124 -9.81 -3.63 9.87
CA ALA A 124 -10.43 -4.03 11.14
C ALA A 124 -11.77 -4.74 10.95
N GLY A 125 -12.64 -4.20 10.09
CA GLY A 125 -13.95 -4.77 9.78
C GLY A 125 -13.85 -6.14 9.11
N THR A 126 -12.97 -6.28 8.11
CA THR A 126 -12.72 -7.56 7.44
C THR A 126 -12.16 -8.59 8.40
N PHE A 127 -11.26 -8.20 9.31
CA PHE A 127 -10.79 -9.09 10.36
C PHE A 127 -11.92 -9.52 11.29
N ALA A 128 -12.73 -8.59 11.79
CA ALA A 128 -13.83 -8.91 12.70
C ALA A 128 -14.83 -9.87 12.07
N ILE A 129 -15.20 -9.65 10.81
CA ILE A 129 -16.08 -10.54 10.04
C ILE A 129 -15.40 -11.91 9.83
N GLY A 130 -14.15 -11.94 9.37
CA GLY A 130 -13.44 -13.19 9.09
C GLY A 130 -13.16 -14.05 10.33
N ALA A 131 -12.86 -13.41 11.47
CA ALA A 131 -12.60 -14.07 12.74
C ALA A 131 -13.89 -14.47 13.48
N SER A 132 -15.05 -13.91 13.12
CA SER A 132 -16.32 -14.25 13.77
C SER A 132 -16.69 -15.72 13.60
N LEU A 133 -16.52 -16.27 12.39
CA LEU A 133 -16.88 -17.66 12.08
C LEU A 133 -16.11 -18.70 12.93
N PRO A 134 -14.76 -18.68 13.00
CA PRO A 134 -14.02 -19.60 13.86
C PRO A 134 -14.33 -19.39 15.36
N LEU A 135 -14.53 -18.15 15.81
CA LEU A 135 -14.88 -17.90 17.21
C LEU A 135 -16.26 -18.45 17.58
N VAL A 136 -17.24 -18.34 16.68
CA VAL A 136 -18.56 -18.98 16.85
C VAL A 136 -18.41 -20.49 16.97
N THR A 137 -17.56 -21.12 16.15
CA THR A 137 -17.34 -22.57 16.26
C THR A 137 -16.70 -22.98 17.58
N VAL A 138 -15.76 -22.21 18.12
CA VAL A 138 -15.13 -22.48 19.42
C VAL A 138 -16.12 -22.35 20.57
N VAL A 139 -17.06 -21.40 20.50
CA VAL A 139 -18.08 -21.22 21.55
C VAL A 139 -19.22 -22.24 21.44
N ALA A 140 -19.61 -22.62 20.22
CA ALA A 140 -20.75 -23.50 19.98
C ALA A 140 -20.42 -24.99 20.13
N ILE A 141 -19.15 -25.40 19.96
CA ILE A 141 -18.74 -26.80 20.05
C ILE A 141 -18.20 -27.05 21.48
N PRO A 142 -18.87 -27.87 22.30
CA PRO A 142 -18.39 -28.20 23.63
C PRO A 142 -17.06 -28.98 23.55
N PRO A 143 -16.18 -28.86 24.55
CA PRO A 143 -14.91 -29.59 24.57
C PRO A 143 -15.18 -31.09 24.54
N ILE A 144 -14.53 -31.79 23.61
CA ILE A 144 -14.57 -33.26 23.53
C ILE A 144 -13.90 -33.78 24.81
N SER A 145 -14.70 -34.31 25.73
CA SER A 145 -14.20 -34.98 26.93
C SER A 145 -13.76 -36.39 26.52
N PHE A 146 -12.47 -36.70 26.66
CA PHE A 146 -11.92 -38.06 26.55
C PHE A 146 -11.99 -38.79 27.89
#